data_AF-A0AAX6IIC3-F1
#
_entry.id   AF-A0AAX6IIC3-F1
#
_cell.length_a   1.000
_cell.length_b   1.000
_cell.length_c   1.000
_cell.angle_alpha   90.00
_cell.angle_beta   90.00
_cell.angle_gamma   90.00
#
_symmetry.space_group_name_H-M   'P 1'
#
loop_
_entity.id
_entity.type
_entity.pdbx_description
1 polymer ?
#
loop_
_entity_poly.entity_id
_entity_poly.type
_entity_poly.pdbx_seq_one_letter_code
_entity_poly.pdbx_strand_id
1 'polypeptide(L)'
;MEVTPKTLADVKGGTLISYEGRVQLLEIAQVPDQHVNEFKSIEKFKIFNTNNLWLNLKAVKRLVDANSLKMEIIPNPKEVDGVKVLQLETAAGAAIRFFDHAIGINVPRSRFLPVKATSDLLLVQSDLYTLVDGFVTRNKERTNPANPSIELGPEFKKVGNFLTHFKSIPSIVELDSLKVSGDVWFGSNVVLKGNVSITAKEGTKLEIPDGAVLENKVINGPGDI
;
A
#
# COMPACT_ATOMS: atom_id res chain seq x y z
N MET A 1 8.98 16.18 -6.54
CA MET A 1 8.19 14.97 -6.21
C MET A 1 8.97 14.17 -5.19
N GLU A 2 8.40 13.86 -4.04
CA GLU A 2 9.08 12.94 -3.12
C GLU A 2 8.96 11.50 -3.66
N VAL A 3 10.08 10.79 -3.71
CA VAL A 3 10.18 9.37 -4.02
C VAL A 3 10.75 8.62 -2.83
N THR A 4 10.47 7.33 -2.71
CA THR A 4 11.03 6.48 -1.66
C THR A 4 11.69 5.25 -2.29
N PRO A 5 12.63 4.56 -1.63
CA PRO A 5 13.15 3.29 -2.13
C PRO A 5 12.02 2.28 -2.34
N LYS A 6 12.05 1.62 -3.50
CA LYS A 6 11.07 0.61 -3.90
C LYS A 6 11.30 -0.69 -3.11
N THR A 7 10.22 -1.30 -2.65
CA THR A 7 10.20 -2.60 -1.98
C THR A 7 9.44 -3.63 -2.82
N LEU A 8 9.52 -4.91 -2.44
CA LEU A 8 8.76 -5.97 -3.12
C LEU A 8 7.23 -5.76 -3.04
N ALA A 9 6.75 -5.02 -2.04
CA ALA A 9 5.34 -4.65 -1.90
C ALA A 9 4.90 -3.55 -2.88
N ASP A 10 5.84 -2.76 -3.43
CA ASP A 10 5.56 -1.64 -4.32
C ASP A 10 5.44 -2.09 -5.79
N VAL A 11 4.54 -3.05 -6.02
CA VAL A 11 4.30 -3.68 -7.34
C VAL A 11 3.45 -2.82 -8.28
N LYS A 12 2.65 -1.90 -7.74
CA LYS A 12 1.74 -1.04 -8.49
C LYS A 12 2.04 0.44 -8.21
N GLY A 13 2.32 1.18 -9.27
CA GLY A 13 2.56 2.63 -9.28
C GLY A 13 3.79 3.01 -10.11
N GLY A 14 4.08 4.30 -10.15
CA GLY A 14 5.09 4.84 -11.06
C GLY A 14 6.47 5.06 -10.46
N THR A 15 7.45 5.18 -11.34
CA THR A 15 8.84 5.54 -11.02
C THR A 15 9.26 6.79 -11.79
N LEU A 16 10.26 7.51 -11.31
CA LEU A 16 10.86 8.61 -12.05
C LEU A 16 11.98 8.12 -12.95
N ILE A 17 11.96 8.57 -14.20
CA ILE A 17 12.98 8.30 -15.21
C ILE A 17 13.48 9.60 -15.84
N SER A 18 14.64 9.52 -16.48
CA SER A 18 15.12 10.54 -17.42
C SER A 18 14.75 10.11 -18.83
N TYR A 19 13.98 10.93 -19.55
CA TYR A 19 13.54 10.66 -20.92
C TYR A 19 13.52 11.97 -21.71
N GLU A 20 14.11 11.99 -22.91
CA GLU A 20 14.20 13.18 -23.78
C GLU A 20 14.72 14.44 -23.05
N GLY A 21 15.70 14.26 -22.17
CA GLY A 21 16.31 15.36 -21.39
C GLY A 21 15.44 15.94 -20.28
N ARG A 22 14.30 15.30 -19.96
CA ARG A 22 13.38 15.72 -18.89
C ARG A 22 13.14 14.58 -17.90
N VAL A 23 12.78 14.95 -16.66
CA VAL A 23 12.26 13.99 -15.69
C VAL A 23 10.79 13.71 -16.00
N GLN A 24 10.42 12.43 -16.00
CA GLN A 24 9.04 11.99 -16.25
C GLN A 24 8.65 10.88 -15.28
N LEU A 25 7.36 10.84 -14.94
CA LEU A 25 6.73 9.70 -14.28
C LEU A 25 6.42 8.63 -15.33
N LEU A 26 6.97 7.44 -15.14
CA LEU A 26 6.62 6.24 -15.90
C LEU A 26 5.70 5.36 -15.04
N GLU A 27 4.47 5.17 -15.50
CA GLU A 27 3.47 4.29 -14.89
C GLU A 27 3.41 2.95 -15.60
N ILE A 28 3.01 1.89 -14.90
CA ILE A 28 2.92 0.54 -15.49
C ILE A 28 2.00 0.47 -16.71
N ALA A 29 0.94 1.30 -16.75
CA ALA A 29 0.01 1.38 -17.87
C ALA A 29 0.64 1.91 -19.18
N GLN A 30 1.82 2.53 -19.09
CA GLN A 30 2.58 3.04 -20.23
C GLN A 30 3.65 2.05 -20.70
N VAL A 31 3.85 0.94 -19.98
CA VAL A 31 4.90 -0.04 -20.25
C VAL A 31 4.31 -1.18 -21.10
N PRO A 32 4.86 -1.46 -22.29
CA PRO A 32 4.45 -2.61 -23.10
C PRO A 32 4.63 -3.93 -22.34
N ASP A 33 3.72 -4.89 -22.55
CA ASP A 33 3.66 -6.16 -21.79
C ASP A 33 5.01 -6.90 -21.72
N GLN A 34 5.77 -6.90 -22.82
CA GLN A 34 7.08 -7.53 -22.92
C GLN A 34 8.14 -6.95 -21.95
N HIS A 35 7.98 -5.71 -21.47
CA HIS A 35 8.90 -5.03 -20.55
C HIS A 35 8.37 -4.90 -19.12
N VAL A 36 7.17 -5.41 -18.83
CA VAL A 36 6.55 -5.28 -17.50
C VAL A 36 7.40 -5.92 -16.40
N ASN A 37 8.05 -7.05 -16.67
CA ASN A 37 8.92 -7.72 -15.70
C ASN A 37 10.16 -6.87 -15.38
N GLU A 38 10.71 -6.20 -16.38
CA GLU A 38 11.84 -5.27 -16.19
C GLU A 38 11.42 -4.03 -15.39
N PHE A 39 10.24 -3.49 -15.66
CA PHE A 39 9.67 -2.37 -14.91
C PHE A 39 9.41 -2.71 -13.43
N LYS A 40 8.96 -3.94 -13.16
CA LYS A 40 8.76 -4.43 -11.79
C LYS A 40 10.08 -4.65 -11.04
N SER A 41 11.19 -4.89 -11.74
CA SER A 41 12.49 -5.11 -11.12
C SER A 41 12.94 -3.91 -10.28
N ILE A 42 13.20 -4.17 -8.99
CA ILE A 42 13.76 -3.20 -8.05
C ILE A 42 15.24 -2.90 -8.34
N GLU A 43 15.93 -3.75 -9.12
CA GLU A 43 17.32 -3.51 -9.51
C GLU A 43 17.42 -2.44 -10.60
N LYS A 44 16.48 -2.46 -11.56
CA LYS A 44 16.40 -1.47 -12.64
C LYS A 44 15.76 -0.17 -12.17
N PHE A 45 14.60 -0.27 -11.51
CA PHE A 45 13.85 0.88 -11.01
C PHE A 45 13.81 0.87 -9.49
N LYS A 46 14.74 1.62 -8.87
CA LYS A 46 15.01 1.59 -7.43
C LYS A 46 14.12 2.51 -6.59
N ILE A 47 13.39 3.41 -7.24
CA ILE A 47 12.58 4.44 -6.59
C ILE A 47 11.11 4.31 -6.99
N PHE A 48 10.24 4.82 -6.12
CA PHE A 48 8.80 4.77 -6.29
C PHE A 48 8.17 6.12 -5.92
N ASN A 49 7.18 6.57 -6.71
CA ASN A 49 6.44 7.81 -6.45
C ASN A 49 5.57 7.70 -5.18
N THR A 50 5.80 8.56 -4.20
CA THR A 50 4.99 8.61 -2.96
C THR A 50 3.66 9.35 -3.14
N ASN A 51 3.53 10.10 -4.24
CA ASN A 51 2.48 11.07 -4.49
C ASN A 51 2.46 12.29 -3.53
N ASN A 52 3.52 12.48 -2.74
CA ASN A 52 3.77 13.74 -2.03
C ASN A 52 4.42 14.72 -3.01
N LEU A 53 3.63 15.71 -3.47
CA LEU A 53 4.03 16.64 -4.52
C LEU A 53 4.10 18.07 -3.98
N TRP A 54 5.21 18.75 -4.31
CA TRP A 54 5.44 20.16 -4.00
C TRP A 54 5.50 20.93 -5.31
N LEU A 55 4.61 21.92 -5.48
CA LEU A 55 4.47 22.65 -6.73
C LEU A 55 4.59 24.15 -6.53
N ASN A 56 5.26 24.83 -7.45
CA ASN A 56 5.30 26.29 -7.51
C ASN A 56 4.00 26.82 -8.15
N LEU A 57 3.22 27.59 -7.40
CA LEU A 57 1.91 28.08 -7.86
C LEU A 57 1.99 29.02 -9.07
N LYS A 58 3.07 29.80 -9.24
CA LYS A 58 3.25 30.65 -10.43
C LYS A 58 3.45 29.79 -11.69
N ALA A 59 4.21 28.70 -11.57
CA ALA A 59 4.39 27.75 -12.66
C ALA A 59 3.08 27.01 -12.97
N VAL A 60 2.32 26.59 -11.96
CA VAL A 60 0.99 25.98 -12.16
C VAL A 60 0.08 26.93 -12.94
N LYS A 61 -0.06 28.18 -12.50
CA LYS A 61 -0.88 29.19 -13.20
C LYS A 61 -0.47 29.34 -14.67
N ARG A 62 0.83 29.54 -14.92
CA ARG A 62 1.36 29.69 -16.28
C ARG A 62 1.01 28.50 -17.18
N LEU A 63 1.22 27.28 -16.69
CA LEU A 63 1.00 26.05 -17.48
C LEU A 63 -0.48 25.77 -17.72
N VAL A 64 -1.35 26.07 -16.75
CA VAL A 64 -2.80 25.92 -16.87
C VAL A 64 -3.39 26.97 -17.81
N ASP A 65 -3.04 28.25 -17.63
CA ASP A 65 -3.53 29.35 -18.48
C ASP A 65 -3.12 29.13 -19.95
N ALA A 66 -1.92 28.59 -20.19
CA ALA A 66 -1.42 28.25 -21.51
C ALA A 66 -1.89 26.87 -22.04
N ASN A 67 -2.77 26.16 -21.32
CA ASN A 67 -3.26 24.81 -21.67
C ASN A 67 -2.13 23.82 -22.05
N SER A 68 -0.98 23.92 -21.37
CA SER A 68 0.26 23.19 -21.71
C SER A 68 0.40 21.84 -20.99
N LEU A 69 -0.49 21.55 -20.04
CA LEU A 69 -0.52 20.30 -19.29
C LEU A 69 -1.19 19.18 -20.11
N LYS A 70 -0.41 18.48 -20.93
CA LYS A 70 -0.87 17.37 -21.78
C LYS A 70 -0.49 15.99 -21.21
N MET A 71 -0.95 15.68 -20.01
CA MET A 71 -0.65 14.39 -19.37
C MET A 71 -1.17 13.20 -20.18
N GLU A 72 -0.55 12.04 -20.00
CA GLU A 72 -1.04 10.79 -20.56
C GLU A 72 -2.44 10.47 -20.04
N ILE A 73 -3.31 10.06 -20.95
CA ILE A 73 -4.65 9.58 -20.62
C ILE A 73 -4.54 8.16 -20.08
N ILE A 74 -5.14 7.94 -18.91
CA ILE A 74 -5.24 6.62 -18.29
C ILE A 74 -6.66 6.10 -18.55
N PRO A 75 -6.85 5.16 -19.48
CA PRO A 75 -8.13 4.48 -19.61
C PRO A 75 -8.30 3.51 -18.44
N ASN A 76 -9.38 3.65 -17.69
CA ASN A 76 -9.73 2.77 -16.58
C ASN A 76 -11.04 2.04 -16.92
N PRO A 77 -10.96 0.85 -17.57
CA PRO A 77 -12.14 0.05 -17.87
C PRO A 77 -12.84 -0.37 -16.59
N LYS A 78 -14.13 -0.08 -16.51
CA LYS A 78 -14.98 -0.44 -15.37
C LYS A 78 -16.28 -1.05 -15.84
N GLU A 79 -16.98 -1.67 -14.91
CA GLU A 79 -18.35 -2.11 -15.07
C GLU A 79 -19.20 -1.41 -14.01
N VAL A 80 -20.25 -0.72 -14.45
CA VAL A 80 -21.21 -0.03 -13.60
C VAL A 80 -22.59 -0.53 -13.99
N ASP A 81 -23.30 -1.12 -13.03
CA ASP A 81 -24.63 -1.69 -13.24
C ASP A 81 -24.73 -2.65 -14.44
N GLY A 82 -23.69 -3.48 -14.64
CA GLY A 82 -23.60 -4.44 -15.74
C GLY A 82 -23.18 -3.84 -17.10
N VAL A 83 -22.93 -2.53 -17.16
CA VAL A 83 -22.50 -1.83 -18.39
C VAL A 83 -20.99 -1.59 -18.34
N LYS A 84 -20.28 -2.05 -19.38
CA LYS A 84 -18.86 -1.75 -19.57
C LYS A 84 -18.68 -0.28 -19.94
N VAL A 85 -17.89 0.44 -19.17
CA VAL A 85 -17.59 1.86 -19.36
C VAL A 85 -16.09 2.11 -19.33
N LEU A 86 -15.66 3.22 -19.93
CA LEU A 86 -14.28 3.73 -19.81
C LEU A 86 -14.31 5.00 -18.98
N GLN A 87 -13.60 4.98 -17.84
CA GLN A 87 -13.31 6.18 -17.08
C GLN A 87 -11.94 6.71 -17.53
N LEU A 88 -11.91 7.94 -18.06
CA LEU A 88 -10.66 8.57 -18.48
C LEU A 88 -10.11 9.42 -17.34
N GLU A 89 -8.87 9.16 -16.96
CA GLU A 89 -8.19 9.82 -15.84
C GLU A 89 -6.82 10.37 -16.29
N THR A 90 -6.25 11.25 -15.47
CA THR A 90 -4.84 11.65 -15.57
C THR A 90 -4.21 11.62 -14.18
N ALA A 91 -2.91 11.37 -14.11
CA ALA A 91 -2.17 11.38 -12.85
C ALA A 91 -1.51 12.75 -12.62
N ALA A 92 -1.69 13.34 -11.44
CA ALA A 92 -1.04 14.61 -11.08
C ALA A 92 0.50 14.52 -11.19
N GLY A 93 1.09 13.39 -10.82
CA GLY A 93 2.52 13.17 -10.94
C GLY A 93 3.05 13.17 -12.39
N ALA A 94 2.23 12.80 -13.38
CA ALA A 94 2.62 12.84 -14.80
C ALA A 94 2.83 14.28 -15.30
N ALA A 95 2.28 15.28 -14.60
CA ALA A 95 2.49 16.68 -14.93
C ALA A 95 3.96 17.12 -14.78
N ILE A 96 4.79 16.38 -14.04
CA ILE A 96 6.18 16.75 -13.72
C ILE A 96 7.01 17.13 -14.95
N ARG A 97 6.80 16.48 -16.10
CA ARG A 97 7.54 16.74 -17.35
C ARG A 97 7.31 18.12 -17.95
N PHE A 98 6.21 18.78 -17.58
CA PHE A 98 5.84 20.12 -18.07
C PHE A 98 6.42 21.25 -17.23
N PHE A 99 6.99 20.93 -16.07
CA PHE A 99 7.62 21.92 -15.20
C PHE A 99 9.11 22.05 -15.50
N ASP A 100 9.57 23.29 -15.60
CA ASP A 100 11.00 23.57 -15.70
C ASP A 100 11.69 23.27 -14.36
N HIS A 101 12.93 22.77 -14.41
CA HIS A 101 13.73 22.44 -13.20
C HIS A 101 13.04 21.47 -12.23
N ALA A 102 12.19 20.59 -12.75
CA ALA A 102 11.53 19.58 -11.93
C ALA A 102 12.51 18.54 -11.39
N ILE A 103 12.31 18.13 -10.13
CA ILE A 103 13.20 17.17 -9.44
C ILE A 103 12.41 16.12 -8.66
N GLY A 104 13.06 14.97 -8.48
CA GLY A 104 12.74 13.97 -7.46
C GLY A 104 13.59 14.16 -6.21
N ILE A 105 13.03 13.93 -5.02
CA ILE A 105 13.78 13.90 -3.76
C ILE A 105 13.53 12.56 -3.09
N ASN A 106 14.60 11.82 -2.80
CA ASN A 106 14.49 10.54 -2.11
C ASN A 106 14.30 10.78 -0.60
N VAL A 107 13.16 10.35 -0.07
CA VAL A 107 12.79 10.53 1.34
C VAL A 107 12.72 9.19 2.07
N PRO A 108 12.87 9.18 3.41
CA PRO A 108 12.62 7.98 4.20
C PRO A 108 11.18 7.49 4.03
N ARG A 109 10.99 6.17 4.09
CA ARG A 109 9.67 5.51 3.95
C ARG A 109 8.66 5.93 5.03
N SER A 110 9.10 6.53 6.13
CA SER A 110 8.22 7.12 7.14
C SER A 110 7.30 8.23 6.61
N ARG A 111 7.62 8.83 5.45
CA ARG A 111 6.74 9.79 4.76
C ARG A 111 5.77 9.14 3.77
N PHE A 112 5.82 7.81 3.64
CA PHE A 112 4.99 7.03 2.73
C PHE A 112 4.34 5.86 3.47
N LEU A 113 3.18 6.15 4.08
CA LEU A 113 2.35 5.18 4.79
C LEU A 113 0.95 5.11 4.14
N PRO A 114 0.84 4.56 2.91
CA PRO A 114 -0.42 4.51 2.20
C PRO A 114 -1.37 3.47 2.82
N VAL A 115 -2.68 3.70 2.68
CA VAL A 115 -3.71 2.70 2.98
C VAL A 115 -4.45 2.38 1.68
N LYS A 116 -4.14 1.23 1.07
CA LYS A 116 -4.72 0.76 -0.21
C LYS A 116 -5.63 -0.45 -0.03
N ALA A 117 -5.37 -1.27 0.98
CA ALA A 117 -6.20 -2.39 1.39
C ALA A 117 -6.40 -2.38 2.91
N THR A 118 -7.30 -3.25 3.39
CA THR A 118 -7.54 -3.42 4.84
C THR A 118 -6.34 -4.02 5.58
N SER A 119 -5.44 -4.72 4.89
CA SER A 119 -4.13 -5.10 5.43
C SER A 119 -3.28 -3.88 5.80
N ASP A 120 -3.28 -2.83 4.97
CA ASP A 120 -2.60 -1.57 5.29
C ASP A 120 -3.29 -0.83 6.44
N LEU A 121 -4.64 -0.91 6.51
CA LEU A 121 -5.41 -0.34 7.60
C LEU A 121 -5.03 -0.99 8.95
N LEU A 122 -4.86 -2.31 8.96
CA LEU A 122 -4.39 -3.04 10.14
C LEU A 122 -3.02 -2.55 10.61
N LEU A 123 -2.09 -2.31 9.67
CA LEU A 123 -0.76 -1.76 10.01
C LEU A 123 -0.88 -0.42 10.75
N VAL A 124 -1.63 0.55 10.21
CA VAL A 124 -1.71 1.90 10.78
C VAL A 124 -2.56 2.00 12.05
N GLN A 125 -3.48 1.06 12.28
CA GLN A 125 -4.29 0.99 13.49
C GLN A 125 -3.60 0.23 14.64
N SER A 126 -2.60 -0.58 14.33
CA SER A 126 -1.88 -1.39 15.32
C SER A 126 -0.88 -0.61 16.16
N ASP A 127 -0.35 -1.29 17.17
CA ASP A 127 0.75 -0.86 18.03
C ASP A 127 2.12 -0.76 17.34
N LEU A 128 2.22 -1.03 16.03
CA LEU A 128 3.38 -0.61 15.22
C LEU A 128 3.54 0.91 15.19
N TYR A 129 2.46 1.63 15.42
CA TYR A 129 2.43 3.08 15.49
C TYR A 129 1.75 3.55 16.76
N THR A 130 2.10 4.77 17.16
CA THR A 130 1.49 5.52 18.25
C THR A 130 0.94 6.82 17.67
N LEU A 131 -0.03 7.43 18.35
CA LEU A 131 -0.55 8.73 17.97
C LEU A 131 0.00 9.79 18.93
N VAL A 132 0.84 10.68 18.41
CA VAL A 132 1.46 11.76 19.18
C VAL A 132 1.12 13.07 18.48
N ASP A 133 0.33 13.94 19.14
CA ASP A 133 -0.08 15.25 18.62
C ASP A 133 -0.69 15.21 17.20
N GLY A 134 -1.45 14.15 16.89
CA GLY A 134 -2.06 13.94 15.57
C GLY A 134 -1.16 13.27 14.53
N PHE A 135 0.10 12.97 14.87
CA PHE A 135 1.03 12.24 14.00
C PHE A 135 1.03 10.75 14.31
N VAL A 136 0.86 9.93 13.26
CA VAL A 136 1.09 8.50 13.30
C VAL A 136 2.61 8.26 13.34
N THR A 137 3.12 7.97 14.52
CA THR A 137 4.56 7.90 14.81
C THR A 137 4.97 6.46 15.07
N ARG A 138 6.09 6.02 14.49
CA ARG A 138 6.61 4.66 14.67
C ARG A 138 6.78 4.34 16.16
N ASN A 139 6.25 3.22 16.62
CA ASN A 139 6.47 2.76 17.99
C ASN A 139 7.97 2.44 18.18
N LYS A 140 8.56 2.93 19.27
CA LYS A 140 9.98 2.71 19.62
C LYS A 140 10.27 1.26 20.01
N GLU A 141 9.26 0.51 20.44
CA GLU A 141 9.38 -0.91 20.76
C GLU A 141 9.58 -1.77 19.51
N ARG A 142 9.18 -1.28 18.33
CA ARG A 142 9.43 -1.95 17.06
C ARG A 142 10.90 -1.80 16.67
N THR A 143 11.69 -2.83 16.97
CA THR A 143 13.13 -2.87 16.65
C THR A 143 13.41 -2.96 15.15
N ASN A 144 12.57 -3.68 14.39
CA ASN A 144 12.70 -3.79 12.94
C ASN A 144 12.04 -2.59 12.23
N PRO A 145 12.79 -1.74 11.49
CA PRO A 145 12.23 -0.57 10.83
C PRO A 145 11.21 -0.92 9.72
N ALA A 146 11.23 -2.15 9.19
CA ALA A 146 10.27 -2.60 8.19
C ALA A 146 8.91 -2.96 8.81
N ASN A 147 7.83 -2.72 8.04
CA ASN A 147 6.51 -3.26 8.37
C ASN A 147 6.47 -4.77 8.14
N PRO A 148 5.68 -5.52 8.94
CA PRO A 148 5.36 -6.90 8.61
C PRO A 148 4.57 -6.99 7.29
N SER A 149 4.71 -8.12 6.61
CA SER A 149 3.86 -8.43 5.46
C SER A 149 2.50 -8.94 5.94
N ILE A 150 1.40 -8.32 5.51
CA ILE A 150 0.05 -8.74 5.89
C ILE A 150 -0.76 -9.06 4.63
N GLU A 151 -1.20 -10.31 4.52
CA GLU A 151 -2.13 -10.79 3.49
C GLU A 151 -3.44 -11.20 4.17
N LEU A 152 -4.52 -10.47 3.90
CA LEU A 152 -5.86 -10.81 4.38
C LEU A 152 -6.73 -11.29 3.21
N GLY A 153 -7.48 -12.36 3.45
CA GLY A 153 -8.40 -12.97 2.51
C GLY A 153 -9.55 -12.04 2.08
N PRO A 154 -10.32 -12.45 1.06
CA PRO A 154 -11.43 -11.67 0.50
C PRO A 154 -12.49 -11.30 1.55
N GLU A 155 -12.64 -12.08 2.62
CA GLU A 155 -13.54 -11.85 3.74
C GLU A 155 -13.26 -10.50 4.41
N PHE A 156 -11.99 -10.10 4.47
CA PHE A 156 -11.52 -8.85 5.09
C PHE A 156 -11.46 -7.68 4.10
N LYS A 157 -11.79 -7.87 2.81
CA LYS A 157 -11.57 -6.84 1.77
C LYS A 157 -12.38 -5.57 2.01
N LYS A 158 -13.60 -5.69 2.55
CA LYS A 158 -14.46 -4.55 2.87
C LYS A 158 -14.18 -4.10 4.30
N VAL A 159 -14.08 -2.79 4.50
CA VAL A 159 -13.80 -2.19 5.82
C VAL A 159 -14.82 -2.63 6.88
N GLY A 160 -16.11 -2.69 6.54
CA GLY A 160 -17.14 -3.17 7.47
C GLY A 160 -16.86 -4.58 7.99
N ASN A 161 -16.59 -5.52 7.08
CA ASN A 161 -16.25 -6.90 7.45
C ASN A 161 -14.95 -7.00 8.24
N PHE A 162 -13.91 -6.28 7.79
CA PHE A 162 -12.63 -6.20 8.48
C PHE A 162 -12.81 -5.78 9.95
N LEU A 163 -13.56 -4.71 10.20
CA LEU A 163 -13.81 -4.22 11.56
C LEU A 163 -14.60 -5.22 12.40
N THR A 164 -15.54 -5.96 11.81
CA THR A 164 -16.29 -6.99 12.56
C THR A 164 -15.48 -8.24 12.89
N HIS A 165 -14.49 -8.59 12.06
CA HIS A 165 -13.66 -9.78 12.27
C HIS A 165 -12.60 -9.56 13.36
N PHE A 166 -12.30 -8.32 13.76
CA PHE A 166 -11.37 -8.01 14.84
C PHE A 166 -12.11 -7.33 16.00
N LYS A 167 -12.37 -8.08 17.08
CA LYS A 167 -13.02 -7.52 18.29
C LYS A 167 -12.16 -6.41 18.92
N SER A 168 -10.84 -6.54 18.85
CA SER A 168 -9.89 -5.44 18.96
C SER A 168 -8.76 -5.62 17.94
N ILE A 169 -8.02 -4.55 17.64
CA ILE A 169 -6.81 -4.67 16.82
C ILE A 169 -5.76 -5.49 17.60
N PRO A 170 -5.19 -6.55 17.02
CA PRO A 170 -4.15 -7.33 17.68
C PRO A 170 -2.86 -6.54 17.83
N SER A 171 -2.08 -6.86 18.86
CA SER A 171 -0.68 -6.43 18.96
C SER A 171 0.14 -7.15 17.88
N ILE A 172 0.87 -6.38 17.07
CA ILE A 172 1.71 -6.88 15.99
C ILE A 172 3.10 -6.21 15.97
N VAL A 173 3.49 -5.57 17.07
CA VAL A 173 4.81 -4.92 17.21
C VAL A 173 5.98 -5.89 17.02
N GLU A 174 5.79 -7.18 17.31
CA GLU A 174 6.77 -8.26 17.12
C GLU A 174 6.48 -9.15 15.89
N LEU A 175 5.56 -8.76 15.02
CA LEU A 175 5.18 -9.54 13.83
C LEU A 175 6.19 -9.37 12.68
N ASP A 176 6.47 -10.46 11.96
CA ASP A 176 7.20 -10.44 10.69
C ASP A 176 6.26 -10.65 9.49
N SER A 177 5.34 -11.60 9.60
CA SER A 177 4.31 -11.83 8.58
C SER A 177 3.01 -12.39 9.15
N LEU A 178 1.89 -11.97 8.56
CA LEU A 178 0.56 -12.51 8.82
C LEU A 178 -0.12 -12.87 7.50
N LYS A 179 -0.59 -14.11 7.40
CA LYS A 179 -1.49 -14.55 6.33
C LYS A 179 -2.79 -15.07 6.92
N VAL A 180 -3.92 -14.54 6.48
CA VAL A 180 -5.25 -14.98 6.92
C VAL A 180 -6.12 -15.27 5.70
N SER A 181 -6.74 -16.44 5.67
CA SER A 181 -7.66 -16.83 4.61
C SER A 181 -8.84 -17.64 5.14
N GLY A 182 -10.03 -17.40 4.59
CA GLY A 182 -11.27 -18.03 5.02
C GLY A 182 -11.95 -17.30 6.19
N ASP A 183 -12.97 -17.94 6.76
CA ASP A 183 -13.82 -17.37 7.81
C ASP A 183 -13.13 -17.38 9.20
N VAL A 184 -12.24 -16.40 9.40
CA VAL A 184 -11.42 -16.24 10.61
C VAL A 184 -11.84 -15.00 11.38
N TRP A 185 -12.01 -15.15 12.69
CA TRP A 185 -12.41 -14.12 13.63
C TRP A 185 -11.40 -14.01 14.77
N PHE A 186 -11.11 -12.80 15.20
CA PHE A 186 -10.15 -12.49 16.26
C PHE A 186 -10.86 -11.91 17.48
N GLY A 187 -10.57 -12.50 18.63
CA GLY A 187 -10.93 -11.97 19.94
C GLY A 187 -10.22 -10.66 20.30
N SER A 188 -10.41 -10.22 21.53
CA SER A 188 -9.78 -9.02 22.09
C SER A 188 -8.38 -9.35 22.61
N ASN A 189 -7.47 -8.38 22.59
CA ASN A 189 -6.13 -8.48 23.19
C ASN A 189 -5.28 -9.65 22.63
N VAL A 190 -5.49 -10.03 21.38
CA VAL A 190 -4.65 -11.02 20.68
C VAL A 190 -3.27 -10.42 20.41
N VAL A 191 -2.22 -11.22 20.55
CA VAL A 191 -0.83 -10.85 20.25
C VAL A 191 -0.27 -11.78 19.17
N LEU A 192 0.27 -11.21 18.10
CA LEU A 192 0.85 -11.97 16.98
C LEU A 192 2.35 -11.64 16.84
N LYS A 193 3.18 -12.68 16.78
CA LYS A 193 4.64 -12.58 16.76
C LYS A 193 5.27 -13.44 15.68
N GLY A 194 6.38 -12.99 15.09
CA GLY A 194 7.09 -13.73 14.05
C GLY A 194 6.21 -14.00 12.83
N ASN A 195 6.15 -15.25 12.36
CA ASN A 195 5.41 -15.63 11.16
C ASN A 195 4.13 -16.40 11.50
N VAL A 196 2.96 -15.81 11.25
CA VAL A 196 1.66 -16.41 11.57
C VAL A 196 0.84 -16.64 10.30
N SER A 197 0.31 -17.85 10.14
CA SER A 197 -0.61 -18.19 9.04
C SER A 197 -1.85 -18.86 9.60
N ILE A 198 -3.03 -18.33 9.28
CA ILE A 198 -4.33 -18.83 9.74
C ILE A 198 -5.20 -19.10 8.53
N THR A 199 -5.60 -20.35 8.36
CA THR A 199 -6.40 -20.80 7.23
C THR A 199 -7.61 -21.57 7.73
N ALA A 200 -8.78 -20.95 7.60
CA ALA A 200 -10.05 -21.64 7.79
C ALA A 200 -10.42 -22.36 6.49
N LYS A 201 -10.63 -23.69 6.56
CA LYS A 201 -11.14 -24.48 5.43
C LYS A 201 -12.56 -24.06 5.08
N GLU A 202 -12.98 -24.35 3.86
CA GLU A 202 -14.35 -24.06 3.40
C GLU A 202 -15.39 -24.64 4.37
N GLY A 203 -16.40 -23.83 4.71
CA GLY A 203 -17.44 -24.19 5.67
C GLY A 203 -17.01 -24.25 7.14
N THR A 204 -15.74 -23.93 7.46
CA THR A 204 -15.23 -23.89 8.84
C THR A 204 -15.05 -22.44 9.27
N LYS A 205 -15.51 -22.13 10.49
CA LYS A 205 -15.20 -20.87 11.17
C LYS A 205 -14.08 -21.09 12.18
N LEU A 206 -13.08 -20.22 12.19
CA LEU A 206 -12.04 -20.20 13.21
C LEU A 206 -12.18 -18.94 14.07
N GLU A 207 -12.23 -19.13 15.39
CA GLU A 207 -12.29 -18.04 16.36
C GLU A 207 -11.03 -18.07 17.21
N ILE A 208 -10.15 -17.08 17.03
CA ILE A 208 -8.97 -16.90 17.86
C ILE A 208 -9.44 -16.29 19.19
N PRO A 209 -9.21 -16.95 20.34
CA PRO A 209 -9.80 -16.55 21.61
C PRO A 209 -9.20 -15.24 22.14
N ASP A 210 -9.95 -14.58 23.03
CA ASP A 210 -9.49 -13.39 23.74
C ASP A 210 -8.14 -13.68 24.45
N GLY A 211 -7.16 -12.79 24.29
CA GLY A 211 -5.84 -12.90 24.92
C GLY A 211 -4.87 -13.91 24.29
N ALA A 212 -5.23 -14.55 23.17
CA ALA A 212 -4.35 -15.52 22.50
C ALA A 212 -3.00 -14.89 22.10
N VAL A 213 -1.92 -15.63 22.31
CA VAL A 213 -0.57 -15.27 21.85
C VAL A 213 -0.15 -16.28 20.79
N LEU A 214 -0.01 -15.84 19.54
CA LEU A 214 0.39 -16.68 18.41
C LEU A 214 1.78 -16.27 17.93
N GLU A 215 2.75 -17.16 18.09
CA GLU A 215 4.14 -16.93 17.69
C GLU A 215 4.61 -18.05 16.75
N ASN A 216 5.08 -17.69 15.56
CA ASN A 216 5.63 -18.63 14.57
C ASN A 216 4.72 -19.86 14.33
N LYS A 217 3.41 -19.63 14.22
CA LYS A 217 2.38 -20.68 14.24
C LYS A 217 1.59 -20.73 12.93
N VAL A 218 1.24 -21.94 12.53
CA VAL A 218 0.30 -22.20 11.43
C VAL A 218 -0.96 -22.83 12.02
N ILE A 219 -2.13 -22.24 11.77
CA ILE A 219 -3.44 -22.69 12.24
C ILE A 219 -4.28 -23.08 11.03
N ASN A 220 -4.64 -24.35 10.91
CA ASN A 220 -5.45 -24.90 9.82
C ASN A 220 -6.82 -25.44 10.29
N GLY A 221 -7.07 -25.42 11.60
CA GLY A 221 -8.28 -25.91 12.22
C GLY A 221 -8.39 -25.54 13.70
N PRO A 222 -9.53 -25.81 14.35
CA PRO A 222 -9.75 -25.47 15.77
C PRO A 222 -8.77 -26.15 16.74
N GLY A 223 -8.26 -27.34 16.39
CA GLY A 223 -7.28 -28.06 17.22
C GLY A 223 -5.88 -27.44 17.22
N ASP A 224 -5.61 -26.51 16.30
CA ASP A 224 -4.33 -25.80 16.22
C ASP A 224 -4.34 -24.48 16.99
N ILE A 225 -5.50 -24.07 17.56
CA ILE A 225 -5.67 -22.79 18.26
C ILE A 225 -5.05 -22.88 19.65
#